data_AF-A0A7S3RT77-F1
#
_entry.id   AF-A0A7S3RT77-F1
#
_cell.length_a   1.000
_cell.length_b   1.000
_cell.length_c   1.000
_cell.angle_alpha   90.00
_cell.angle_beta   90.00
_cell.angle_gamma   90.00
#
_symmetry.space_group_name_H-M   'P 1'
#
loop_
_entity.id
_entity.type
_entity.pdbx_description
1 polymer ?
#
loop_
_entity_poly.entity_id
_entity_poly.type
_entity_poly.pdbx_seq_one_letter_code
_entity_poly.pdbx_strand_id
1 'polypeptide(L)'
;MHSKRASKPLNNGDDSGEDENFEEPNKTFPKFLMGLPGITATDSLGYKIEALRVYLENQLGDIPFIAAYKHLINLSNDDEQTNDELEGILGAKKMKFVTLIHHLIVCEDSYYGNN
;
A
#
# COMPACT_ATOMS: atom_id res chain seq x y z
N MET A 1 -6.49 -30.18 66.57
CA MET A 1 -7.14 -30.60 65.31
C MET A 1 -8.41 -29.77 65.17
N HIS A 2 -8.44 -28.74 64.32
CA HIS A 2 -9.64 -27.95 64.09
C HIS A 2 -9.90 -27.89 62.58
N SER A 3 -10.98 -28.55 62.16
CA SER A 3 -11.51 -28.51 60.79
C SER A 3 -13.00 -28.23 60.88
N LYS A 4 -13.45 -27.09 60.34
CA LYS A 4 -14.83 -26.82 59.88
C LYS A 4 -14.80 -25.80 58.73
N ARG A 5 -15.59 -26.10 57.69
CA ARG A 5 -15.71 -25.47 56.36
C ARG A 5 -16.47 -24.12 56.35
N ALA A 6 -16.23 -23.31 55.32
CA ALA A 6 -17.19 -22.38 54.69
C ALA A 6 -16.70 -22.15 53.23
N SER A 7 -17.37 -22.67 52.19
CA SER A 7 -18.54 -22.14 51.44
C SER A 7 -18.20 -20.98 50.48
N LYS A 8 -18.29 -21.27 49.17
CA LYS A 8 -18.17 -20.35 48.02
C LYS A 8 -19.31 -19.32 47.98
N PRO A 9 -19.13 -18.22 47.23
CA PRO A 9 -20.03 -18.00 46.09
C PRO A 9 -19.30 -17.63 44.77
N LEU A 10 -20.07 -17.76 43.69
CA LEU A 10 -19.75 -17.49 42.28
C LEU A 10 -19.53 -16.00 42.00
N ASN A 11 -18.76 -15.68 40.94
CA ASN A 11 -19.15 -14.59 40.04
C ASN A 11 -18.71 -14.89 38.59
N ASN A 12 -19.69 -14.87 37.69
CA ASN A 12 -19.53 -14.89 36.23
C ASN A 12 -19.43 -13.44 35.73
N GLY A 13 -18.73 -13.25 34.61
CA GLY A 13 -18.94 -12.12 33.71
C GLY A 13 -17.78 -11.13 33.64
N ASP A 14 -17.07 -11.17 32.51
CA ASP A 14 -16.59 -10.04 31.68
C ASP A 14 -15.74 -10.70 30.54
N ASP A 15 -16.31 -11.10 29.41
CA ASP A 15 -16.50 -10.28 28.20
C ASP A 15 -15.79 -8.92 28.23
N SER A 16 -14.54 -8.92 27.78
CA SER A 16 -13.92 -7.72 27.22
C SER A 16 -12.96 -8.20 26.14
N GLY A 17 -13.36 -7.99 24.89
CA GLY A 17 -12.55 -8.24 23.72
C GLY A 17 -11.24 -7.46 23.84
N GLU A 18 -10.14 -8.20 23.98
CA GLU A 18 -8.86 -7.68 23.59
C GLU A 18 -8.80 -7.86 22.08
N ASP A 19 -9.26 -6.82 21.37
CA ASP A 19 -8.77 -6.51 20.03
C ASP A 19 -7.26 -6.65 20.12
N GLU A 20 -6.74 -7.80 19.69
CA GLU A 20 -5.33 -7.97 19.41
C GLU A 20 -5.05 -6.91 18.36
N ASN A 21 -4.57 -5.77 18.87
CA ASN A 21 -3.99 -4.68 18.14
C ASN A 21 -2.86 -5.31 17.34
N PHE A 22 -3.23 -5.81 16.17
CA PHE A 22 -2.35 -6.20 15.12
C PHE A 22 -1.74 -4.89 14.63
N GLU A 23 -0.80 -4.37 15.42
CA GLU A 23 0.22 -3.46 14.96
C GLU A 23 1.05 -4.28 13.96
N GLU A 24 0.47 -4.44 12.77
CA GLU A 24 1.14 -4.95 11.60
C GLU A 24 2.44 -4.13 11.50
N PRO A 25 3.61 -4.79 11.46
CA PRO A 25 4.88 -4.14 11.65
C PRO A 25 4.93 -2.96 10.70
N ASN A 26 5.18 -1.77 11.26
CA ASN A 26 5.30 -0.49 10.56
C ASN A 26 6.11 -0.64 9.26
N LYS A 27 5.45 -1.11 8.19
CA LYS A 27 5.94 -1.04 6.82
C LYS A 27 5.92 0.45 6.59
N THR A 28 7.07 1.09 6.76
CA THR A 28 7.25 2.53 6.65
C THR A 28 6.58 2.97 5.36
N PHE A 29 5.40 3.56 5.51
CA PHE A 29 4.56 3.94 4.40
C PHE A 29 5.33 4.98 3.59
N PRO A 30 5.46 4.81 2.26
CA PRO A 30 6.10 5.82 1.46
C PRO A 30 5.36 7.15 1.61
N LYS A 31 6.03 8.18 2.13
CA LYS A 31 5.44 9.51 2.39
C LYS A 31 4.73 10.12 1.18
N PHE A 32 5.09 9.71 -0.04
CA PHE A 32 4.46 10.22 -1.26
C PHE A 32 2.97 9.82 -1.36
N LEU A 33 2.53 8.70 -0.75
CA LEU A 33 1.12 8.29 -0.71
C LEU A 33 0.27 9.22 0.18
N MET A 34 0.87 9.87 1.18
CA MET A 34 0.18 10.83 2.06
C MET A 34 -0.09 12.19 1.38
N GLY A 35 0.47 12.43 0.19
CA GLY A 35 0.25 13.66 -0.59
C GLY A 35 -0.89 13.57 -1.60
N LEU A 36 -1.57 12.42 -1.70
CA LEU A 36 -2.65 12.22 -2.65
C LEU A 36 -3.97 12.77 -2.10
N PRO A 37 -4.78 13.47 -2.92
CA PRO A 37 -6.05 14.03 -2.48
C PRO A 37 -7.01 12.91 -2.06
N GLY A 38 -7.58 13.01 -0.86
CA GLY A 38 -8.56 12.05 -0.35
C GLY A 38 -7.95 10.79 0.29
N ILE A 39 -6.64 10.75 0.53
CA ILE A 39 -5.99 9.69 1.31
C ILE A 39 -5.69 10.18 2.73
N THR A 40 -5.96 9.32 3.70
CA THR A 40 -5.61 9.46 5.10
C THR A 40 -4.61 8.39 5.53
N ALA A 41 -3.89 8.64 6.63
CA ALA A 41 -2.94 7.67 7.16
C ALA A 41 -3.63 6.37 7.61
N THR A 42 -4.90 6.43 7.98
CA THR A 42 -5.71 5.31 8.46
C THR A 42 -6.29 4.43 7.35
N ASP A 43 -6.22 4.85 6.07
CA ASP A 43 -6.77 4.05 4.99
C ASP A 43 -6.00 2.74 4.79
N SER A 44 -6.68 1.72 4.28
CA SER A 44 -6.06 0.42 3.98
C SER A 44 -4.99 0.56 2.89
N LEU A 45 -4.01 -0.35 2.89
CA LEU A 45 -2.96 -0.36 1.87
C LEU A 45 -3.55 -0.51 0.45
N GLY A 46 -4.54 -1.39 0.28
CA GLY A 46 -5.24 -1.57 -1.01
C GLY A 46 -5.93 -0.28 -1.50
N TYR A 47 -6.59 0.46 -0.61
CA TYR A 47 -7.19 1.75 -0.97
C TYR A 47 -6.14 2.77 -1.40
N LYS A 48 -5.00 2.81 -0.70
CA LYS A 48 -3.89 3.71 -1.04
C LYS A 48 -3.24 3.37 -2.38
N ILE A 49 -3.10 2.09 -2.71
CA ILE A 49 -2.61 1.61 -4.01
C ILE A 49 -3.56 2.06 -5.12
N GLU A 50 -4.86 1.83 -4.94
CA GLU A 50 -5.87 2.22 -5.92
C GLU A 50 -5.90 3.74 -6.13
N ALA A 51 -5.85 4.51 -5.06
CA ALA A 51 -5.83 5.96 -5.14
C ALA A 51 -4.55 6.50 -5.84
N LEU A 52 -3.40 5.83 -5.69
CA LEU A 52 -2.19 6.16 -6.47
C LEU A 52 -2.38 5.87 -7.96
N ARG A 53 -2.96 4.71 -8.30
CA ARG A 53 -3.27 4.34 -9.68
C ARG A 53 -4.19 5.38 -10.33
N VAL A 54 -5.31 5.69 -9.69
CA VAL A 54 -6.28 6.70 -10.16
C VAL A 54 -5.63 8.08 -10.29
N TYR A 55 -4.75 8.45 -9.35
CA TYR A 55 -4.00 9.71 -9.48
C TYR A 55 -3.10 9.72 -10.73
N LEU A 56 -2.37 8.64 -10.99
CA LEU A 56 -1.49 8.54 -12.17
C LEU A 56 -2.28 8.56 -13.47
N GLU A 57 -3.41 7.85 -13.54
CA GLU A 57 -4.35 7.87 -14.67
C GLU A 57 -4.83 9.30 -14.95
N ASN A 58 -5.24 10.04 -13.91
CA ASN A 58 -5.69 11.43 -14.05
C ASN A 58 -4.57 12.40 -14.51
N GLN A 59 -3.32 12.19 -14.10
CA GLN A 59 -2.20 13.07 -14.46
C GLN A 59 -1.63 12.76 -15.86
N LEU A 60 -1.62 11.49 -16.24
CA LEU A 60 -0.96 11.03 -17.46
C LEU A 60 -1.95 10.80 -18.61
N GLY A 61 -3.17 10.39 -18.29
CA GLY A 61 -4.13 9.75 -19.18
C GLY A 61 -3.96 8.23 -19.18
N ASP A 62 -5.05 7.50 -19.40
CA ASP A 62 -5.08 6.03 -19.32
C ASP A 62 -4.10 5.38 -20.29
N ILE A 63 -4.10 5.79 -21.56
CA ILE A 63 -3.26 5.18 -22.60
C ILE A 63 -1.76 5.36 -22.29
N PRO A 64 -1.25 6.59 -22.02
CA PRO A 64 0.15 6.78 -21.65
C PRO A 64 0.53 6.06 -20.35
N PHE A 65 -0.35 6.07 -19.35
CA PHE A 65 -0.10 5.39 -18.08
C PHE A 65 0.05 3.87 -18.27
N ILE A 66 -0.92 3.23 -18.92
CA ILE A 66 -0.89 1.78 -19.16
C ILE A 66 0.34 1.38 -19.98
N ALA A 67 0.71 2.17 -20.99
CA ALA A 67 1.89 1.92 -21.80
C ALA A 67 3.18 1.98 -20.97
N ALA A 68 3.37 3.05 -20.19
CA ALA A 68 4.54 3.20 -19.33
C ALA A 68 4.60 2.13 -18.23
N TYR A 69 3.47 1.81 -17.60
CA TYR A 69 3.37 0.76 -16.58
C TYR A 69 3.78 -0.61 -17.14
N LYS A 70 3.24 -1.01 -18.31
CA LYS A 70 3.62 -2.26 -18.98
C LYS A 70 5.09 -2.27 -19.38
N HIS A 71 5.61 -1.14 -19.86
CA HIS A 71 7.01 -1.02 -20.23
C HIS A 71 7.91 -1.27 -19.01
N LEU A 72 7.63 -0.63 -17.87
CA LEU A 72 8.36 -0.80 -16.63
C LEU A 72 8.31 -2.23 -16.06
N ILE A 73 7.19 -2.94 -16.18
CA ILE A 73 7.09 -4.34 -15.75
C ILE A 73 7.92 -5.28 -16.64
N ASN A 74 7.97 -5.01 -17.94
CA ASN A 74 8.65 -5.88 -18.90
C ASN A 74 10.15 -5.63 -19.01
N LEU A 75 10.65 -4.59 -18.34
CA LEU A 75 12.04 -4.19 -18.42
C LEU A 75 12.96 -5.13 -17.65
N SER A 76 13.96 -5.63 -18.35
CA SER A 76 15.03 -6.45 -17.79
C SER A 76 16.25 -5.57 -17.50
N ASN A 77 16.22 -4.80 -16.42
CA ASN A 77 17.36 -4.10 -15.79
C ASN A 77 18.30 -3.23 -16.66
N ASP A 78 17.95 -2.84 -17.89
CA ASP A 78 18.79 -1.98 -18.73
C ASP A 78 18.32 -0.51 -18.63
N ASP A 79 18.91 0.24 -17.71
CA ASP A 79 18.38 1.51 -17.18
C ASP A 79 18.45 2.70 -18.15
N GLU A 80 19.38 2.71 -19.11
CA GLU A 80 19.58 3.86 -20.01
C GLU A 80 18.59 3.89 -21.17
N GLN A 81 18.38 2.76 -21.85
CA GLN A 81 17.41 2.68 -22.98
C GLN A 81 15.96 2.87 -22.51
N THR A 82 15.69 2.54 -21.25
CA THR A 82 14.40 2.71 -20.58
C THR A 82 13.90 4.15 -20.56
N ASN A 83 14.80 5.13 -20.33
CA ASN A 83 14.38 6.52 -20.14
C ASN A 83 13.93 7.19 -21.43
N ASP A 84 14.60 6.94 -22.56
CA ASP A 84 14.24 7.52 -23.85
C ASP A 84 12.87 6.99 -24.34
N GLU A 85 12.61 5.70 -24.15
CA GLU A 85 11.34 5.08 -24.51
C GLU A 85 10.19 5.58 -23.61
N LEU A 86 10.43 5.71 -22.31
CA LEU A 86 9.47 6.31 -21.38
C LEU A 86 9.20 7.78 -21.68
N GLU A 87 10.23 8.54 -22.05
CA GLU A 87 10.05 9.93 -22.48
C GLU A 87 9.23 10.00 -23.77
N GLY A 88 9.40 9.06 -24.69
CA GLY A 88 8.55 8.94 -25.88
C GLY A 88 7.08 8.65 -25.55
N ILE A 89 6.81 7.85 -24.52
CA ILE A 89 5.45 7.48 -24.10
C ILE A 89 4.77 8.62 -23.31
N LEU A 90 5.47 9.19 -22.33
CA LEU A 90 4.91 10.14 -21.37
C LEU A 90 5.14 11.60 -21.77
N GLY A 91 6.23 11.87 -22.48
CA GLY A 91 6.77 13.20 -22.74
C GLY A 91 7.63 13.73 -21.58
N ALA A 92 8.64 14.54 -21.91
CA ALA A 92 9.62 15.08 -20.96
C ALA A 92 9.02 15.68 -19.67
N LYS A 93 7.90 16.39 -19.78
CA LYS A 93 7.25 17.07 -18.64
C LYS A 93 6.64 16.10 -17.62
N LYS A 94 6.35 14.86 -18.04
CA LYS A 94 5.67 13.83 -17.24
C LYS A 94 6.64 12.77 -16.70
N MET A 95 7.94 12.86 -17.01
CA MET A 95 8.97 11.94 -16.49
C MET A 95 9.04 11.89 -14.96
N LYS A 96 8.66 12.98 -14.28
CA LYS A 96 8.53 13.02 -12.81
C LYS A 96 7.56 11.97 -12.23
N PHE A 97 6.64 11.45 -13.04
CA PHE A 97 5.68 10.42 -12.63
C PHE A 97 6.23 8.99 -12.77
N VAL A 98 7.34 8.78 -13.49
CA VAL A 98 7.95 7.45 -13.67
C VAL A 98 8.28 6.81 -12.33
N THR A 99 8.90 7.56 -11.42
CA THR A 99 9.19 7.09 -10.06
C THR A 99 7.91 6.66 -9.31
N LEU A 100 6.80 7.36 -9.52
CA LEU A 100 5.53 7.01 -8.89
C LEU A 100 4.90 5.75 -9.50
N ILE A 101 5.05 5.53 -10.81
CA ILE A 101 4.64 4.27 -11.46
C ILE A 101 5.48 3.11 -10.93
N HIS A 102 6.79 3.30 -10.76
CA HIS A 102 7.67 2.31 -10.16
C HIS A 102 7.24 1.94 -8.73
N HIS A 103 6.93 2.95 -7.91
CA HIS A 103 6.43 2.71 -6.57
C HIS A 103 5.07 2.00 -6.58
N LEU A 104 4.17 2.33 -7.51
CA LEU A 104 2.90 1.62 -7.67
C LEU A 104 3.14 0.13 -7.89
N ILE A 105 4.01 -0.23 -8.84
CA ILE A 105 4.36 -1.62 -9.15
C ILE A 105 4.88 -2.33 -7.89
N VAL A 106 5.84 -1.73 -7.17
CA VAL A 106 6.40 -2.33 -5.94
C VAL A 106 5.33 -2.50 -4.85
N CYS A 107 4.42 -1.54 -4.69
CA CYS A 107 3.34 -1.65 -3.72
C CYS A 107 2.35 -2.76 -4.10
N GLU A 108 2.02 -2.90 -5.39
CA GLU A 108 1.16 -3.96 -5.91
C GLU A 108 1.80 -5.34 -5.74
N ASP A 109 3.08 -5.48 -6.11
CA ASP A 109 3.83 -6.73 -5.94
C ASP A 109 3.90 -7.15 -4.47
N SER A 110 4.14 -6.22 -3.56
CA SER A 110 4.14 -6.51 -2.13
C SER A 110 2.76 -6.85 -1.57
N TYR A 111 1.68 -6.31 -2.16
CA TYR A 111 0.32 -6.53 -1.70
C TYR A 111 -0.25 -7.86 -2.21
N TYR A 112 -0.01 -8.18 -3.49
CA TYR A 112 -0.51 -9.41 -4.13
C TYR A 112 0.45 -10.59 -4.04
N GLY A 113 1.76 -10.36 -3.94
CA GLY A 113 2.78 -11.41 -3.85
C GLY A 113 2.89 -12.07 -2.48
N ASN A 114 2.18 -11.56 -1.48
CA ASN A 114 2.18 -12.08 -0.11
C ASN A 114 0.99 -13.00 0.21
N ASN A 115 0.31 -13.50 -0.84
CA ASN A 115 -0.87 -14.37 -0.78
C ASN A 115 -0.67 -15.63 -1.64
#